data_AF-A0A966T5Z1-F1
#
_entry.id   AF-A0A966T5Z1-F1
#
_cell.length_a   1.000
_cell.length_b   1.000
_cell.length_c   1.000
_cell.angle_alpha   90.00
_cell.angle_beta   90.00
_cell.angle_gamma   90.00
#
_symmetry.space_group_name_H-M   'P 1'
#
loop_
_entity.id
_entity.type
_entity.pdbx_description
1 polymer ?
#
loop_
_entity_poly.entity_id
_entity_poly.type
_entity_poly.pdbx_seq_one_letter_code
_entity_poly.pdbx_strand_id
1 'polypeptide(L)'
;IGDSALVFGRIDRTPDGGGEPEPFHIGRLAVPDKDNNQIVVDWRAQIAEAFYRATGRDPMHLVRRRHFLVDNRRLKAIEDELFGENHLGIGKDDGLDEPKLRGHSTLLATLRKGRSGQLGDIVATIQAEQDVIIRAPNKGVLVVQGGPGTGKTVVALHRAAYLLYTHQFPLAAQGVLVVGPNRVFLRYIERVLPSLGESGVREVVLSDLVKEVRFGVVDSATARRVKGDLRMTELLKRAIAQRQRTISSDFELPFGGSVLRVRPKDVLRVVREARKRTKRHNELCRAVEGELVSMLMPSMRDQEYTLATARARLREFEQFRALMFTIWPSLAPQELLHDLFGSKALLRSAGRDLFTDEEI
;
A
#
# COMPACT_ATOMS: atom_id res chain seq x y z
N ILE A 1 14.97 -2.31 -23.38
CA ILE A 1 14.02 -1.40 -22.69
C ILE A 1 13.43 -0.46 -23.75
N GLY A 2 12.58 -0.97 -24.65
CA GLY A 2 12.04 -0.17 -25.77
C GLY A 2 13.09 0.70 -26.47
N ASP A 3 12.76 1.99 -26.63
CA ASP A 3 13.59 3.02 -27.27
C ASP A 3 14.48 3.81 -26.28
N SER A 4 14.41 3.48 -24.98
CA SER A 4 15.18 4.18 -23.94
C SER A 4 16.65 3.77 -23.94
N ALA A 5 17.54 4.75 -23.74
CA ALA A 5 18.97 4.54 -23.66
C ALA A 5 19.35 3.62 -22.47
N LEU A 6 20.19 2.61 -22.68
CA LEU A 6 20.62 1.73 -21.59
C LEU A 6 21.53 2.45 -20.59
N VAL A 7 22.50 3.19 -21.12
CA VAL A 7 23.49 3.98 -20.38
C VAL A 7 23.20 5.45 -20.64
N PHE A 8 23.17 6.25 -19.59
CA PHE A 8 22.91 7.70 -19.68
C PHE A 8 23.99 8.54 -19.02
N GLY A 9 24.95 7.92 -18.35
CA GLY A 9 26.10 8.63 -17.83
C GLY A 9 27.25 7.72 -17.43
N ARG A 10 28.31 8.36 -16.95
CA ARG A 10 29.48 7.71 -16.37
C ARG A 10 29.98 8.54 -15.20
N ILE A 11 30.53 7.87 -14.20
CA ILE A 11 31.27 8.49 -13.11
C ILE A 11 32.68 7.91 -13.08
N ASP A 12 33.67 8.75 -12.79
CA ASP A 12 35.02 8.30 -12.43
C ASP A 12 35.20 8.61 -10.95
N ARG A 13 35.40 7.56 -10.14
CA ARG A 13 35.43 7.65 -8.67
C ARG A 13 36.77 7.16 -8.13
N THR A 14 37.35 7.89 -7.19
CA THR A 14 38.53 7.43 -6.45
C THR A 14 38.11 6.41 -5.38
N PRO A 15 38.79 5.25 -5.27
CA PRO A 15 38.49 4.26 -4.22
C PRO A 15 38.67 4.81 -2.79
N ASP A 16 37.93 4.24 -1.83
CA ASP A 16 37.90 4.70 -0.43
C ASP A 16 39.23 4.50 0.34
N GLY A 17 40.25 3.90 -0.30
CA GLY A 17 41.62 3.75 0.20
C GLY A 17 42.69 4.53 -0.57
N GLY A 18 42.29 5.40 -1.50
CA GLY A 18 43.18 6.04 -2.46
C GLY A 18 43.55 5.13 -3.62
N GLY A 19 43.97 5.72 -4.74
CA GLY A 19 44.29 4.99 -5.98
C GLY A 19 43.86 5.76 -7.22
N GLU A 20 44.06 5.14 -8.38
CA GLU A 20 43.61 5.69 -9.66
C GLU A 20 42.08 5.70 -9.74
N PRO A 21 41.46 6.74 -10.32
CA PRO A 21 40.00 6.80 -10.48
C PRO A 21 39.48 5.66 -11.35
N GLU A 22 38.47 4.95 -10.85
CA GLU A 22 37.82 3.84 -11.54
C GLU A 22 36.56 4.31 -12.29
N PRO A 23 36.34 3.87 -13.54
CA PRO A 23 35.20 4.28 -14.34
C PRO A 23 33.99 3.36 -14.17
N PHE A 24 32.83 3.95 -13.85
CA PHE A 24 31.55 3.25 -13.77
C PHE A 24 30.54 3.87 -14.73
N HIS A 25 30.01 3.08 -15.67
CA HIS A 25 28.89 3.52 -16.50
C HIS A 25 27.58 3.36 -15.73
N ILE A 26 26.77 4.41 -15.68
CA ILE A 26 25.48 4.42 -14.98
C ILE A 26 24.36 4.24 -15.99
N GLY A 27 23.49 3.28 -15.70
CA GLY A 27 22.41 2.88 -16.60
C GLY A 27 21.15 2.41 -15.89
N ARG A 28 20.16 2.07 -16.69
CA ARG A 28 18.83 1.66 -16.23
C ARG A 28 18.77 0.25 -15.68
N LEU A 29 19.70 -0.59 -16.12
CA LEU A 29 19.83 -1.99 -15.72
C LEU A 29 21.32 -2.28 -15.53
N ALA A 30 21.63 -3.15 -14.58
CA ALA A 30 22.96 -3.71 -14.46
C ALA A 30 23.26 -4.62 -15.67
N VAL A 31 24.47 -4.49 -16.23
CA VAL A 31 24.95 -5.35 -17.32
C VAL A 31 26.32 -5.91 -16.93
N PRO A 32 26.41 -7.22 -16.60
CA PRO A 32 27.69 -7.87 -16.38
C PRO A 32 28.37 -8.23 -17.70
N ASP A 33 29.70 -8.29 -17.69
CA ASP A 33 30.48 -8.96 -18.72
C ASP A 33 30.45 -10.49 -18.55
N LYS A 34 31.25 -11.22 -19.34
CA LYS A 34 31.32 -12.68 -19.29
C LYS A 34 31.93 -13.21 -17.99
N ASP A 35 32.70 -12.38 -17.29
CA ASP A 35 33.42 -12.71 -16.06
C ASP A 35 32.70 -12.14 -14.81
N ASN A 36 31.45 -11.69 -14.97
CA ASN A 36 30.61 -11.04 -13.96
C ASN A 36 31.08 -9.67 -13.45
N ASN A 37 32.01 -9.00 -14.14
CA ASN A 37 32.31 -7.60 -13.85
C ASN A 37 31.18 -6.71 -14.37
N GLN A 38 30.70 -5.77 -13.56
CA GLN A 38 29.62 -4.88 -13.98
C GLN A 38 30.16 -3.86 -15.00
N ILE A 39 29.77 -4.00 -16.27
CA ILE A 39 30.03 -3.01 -17.33
C ILE A 39 29.14 -1.78 -17.12
N VAL A 40 27.88 -2.02 -16.78
CA VAL A 40 26.89 -0.99 -16.47
C VAL A 40 26.36 -1.23 -15.07
N VAL A 41 26.42 -0.19 -14.25
CA VAL A 41 25.86 -0.14 -12.91
C VAL A 41 24.42 0.36 -12.99
N ASP A 42 23.52 -0.33 -12.30
CA ASP A 42 22.13 0.10 -12.15
C ASP A 42 22.05 1.40 -11.33
N TRP A 43 21.25 2.36 -11.79
CA TRP A 43 21.05 3.64 -11.11
C TRP A 43 20.60 3.51 -9.64
N ARG A 44 19.97 2.38 -9.28
CA ARG A 44 19.51 2.08 -7.92
C ARG A 44 20.64 1.65 -6.99
N ALA A 45 21.81 1.29 -7.52
CA ALA A 45 22.97 0.92 -6.71
C ALA A 45 23.45 2.10 -5.85
N GLN A 46 24.07 1.81 -4.71
CA GLN A 46 24.60 2.84 -3.80
C GLN A 46 25.71 3.66 -4.46
N ILE A 47 26.57 3.03 -5.26
CA ILE A 47 27.66 3.74 -5.98
C ILE A 47 27.13 4.77 -7.00
N ALA A 48 25.90 4.59 -7.51
CA ALA A 48 25.27 5.54 -8.42
C ALA A 48 24.73 6.80 -7.71
N GLU A 49 24.72 6.84 -6.38
CA GLU A 49 24.26 7.99 -5.59
C GLU A 49 25.06 9.26 -5.93
N ALA A 50 26.38 9.13 -6.05
CA ALA A 50 27.27 10.24 -6.38
C ALA A 50 26.93 10.86 -7.73
N PHE A 51 26.42 10.08 -8.69
CA PHE A 51 25.99 10.62 -9.98
C PHE A 51 24.88 11.68 -9.83
N TYR A 52 24.01 11.56 -8.83
CA TYR A 52 22.90 12.50 -8.60
C TYR A 52 23.22 13.55 -7.54
N ARG A 53 23.92 13.19 -6.48
CA ARG A 53 24.08 14.01 -5.29
C ARG A 53 25.41 14.77 -5.20
N ALA A 54 26.44 14.34 -5.94
CA ALA A 54 27.73 15.00 -5.88
C ALA A 54 27.64 16.45 -6.35
N THR A 55 28.33 17.32 -5.61
CA THR A 55 28.48 18.75 -5.90
C THR A 55 29.95 19.13 -5.77
N GLY A 56 30.35 20.31 -6.27
CA GLY A 56 31.72 20.79 -6.07
C GLY A 56 32.13 20.92 -4.59
N ARG A 57 31.17 21.07 -3.66
CA ARG A 57 31.43 21.15 -2.21
C ARG A 57 31.47 19.78 -1.53
N ASP A 58 30.70 18.83 -2.03
CA ASP A 58 30.70 17.44 -1.58
C ASP A 58 30.81 16.53 -2.82
N PRO A 59 32.05 16.25 -3.27
CA PRO A 59 32.28 15.46 -4.48
C PRO A 59 31.88 13.99 -4.37
N MET A 60 31.64 13.46 -3.15
CA MET A 60 31.36 12.05 -2.92
C MET A 60 32.40 11.10 -3.60
N HIS A 61 33.68 11.46 -3.51
CA HIS A 61 34.82 10.78 -4.15
C HIS A 61 34.81 10.78 -5.69
N LEU A 62 33.97 11.58 -6.35
CA LEU A 62 34.03 11.77 -7.79
C LEU A 62 35.20 12.64 -8.20
N VAL A 63 35.79 12.27 -9.32
CA VAL A 63 36.73 13.10 -10.09
C VAL A 63 36.02 13.69 -11.32
N ARG A 64 35.15 12.88 -11.94
CA ARG A 64 34.37 13.30 -13.11
C ARG A 64 32.99 12.67 -13.12
N ARG A 65 32.00 13.46 -13.51
CA ARG A 65 30.66 13.02 -13.91
C ARG A 65 30.46 13.34 -15.38
N ARG A 66 29.94 12.40 -16.13
CA ARG A 66 29.68 12.54 -17.57
C ARG A 66 28.21 12.23 -17.86
N HIS A 67 27.53 13.14 -18.52
CA HIS A 67 26.16 12.95 -19.01
C HIS A 67 26.17 12.60 -20.50
N PHE A 68 25.34 11.64 -20.88
CA PHE A 68 25.15 11.24 -22.26
C PHE A 68 23.77 11.68 -22.76
N LEU A 69 23.75 12.53 -23.79
CA LEU A 69 22.52 12.77 -24.54
C LEU A 69 22.37 11.67 -25.58
N VAL A 70 21.51 10.69 -25.30
CA VAL A 70 21.27 9.56 -26.21
C VAL A 70 19.88 9.69 -26.82
N ASP A 71 19.80 9.55 -28.13
CA ASP A 71 18.56 9.48 -28.87
C ASP A 71 18.41 8.10 -29.52
N ASN A 72 17.42 7.33 -29.07
CA ASN A 72 17.27 5.91 -29.37
C ASN A 72 18.55 5.11 -29.00
N ARG A 73 19.42 4.87 -29.99
CA ARG A 73 20.69 4.14 -29.85
C ARG A 73 21.89 4.95 -30.35
N ARG A 74 21.73 6.26 -30.52
CA ARG A 74 22.78 7.17 -31.03
C ARG A 74 23.14 8.18 -29.94
N LEU A 75 24.41 8.20 -29.57
CA LEU A 75 24.98 9.24 -28.73
C LEU A 75 25.03 10.55 -29.54
N LYS A 76 24.43 11.61 -28.99
CA LYS A 76 24.31 12.92 -29.64
C LYS A 76 25.25 13.95 -29.04
N ALA A 77 25.45 13.93 -27.73
CA ALA A 77 26.34 14.83 -27.02
C ALA A 77 26.86 14.19 -25.74
N ILE A 78 27.99 14.71 -25.26
CA ILE A 78 28.63 14.34 -24.00
C ILE A 78 28.92 15.63 -23.24
N GLU A 79 28.48 15.70 -21.99
CA GLU A 79 28.80 16.80 -21.09
C GLU A 79 29.61 16.26 -19.91
N ASP A 80 30.82 16.80 -19.72
CA ASP A 80 31.67 16.47 -18.58
C ASP A 80 31.54 17.52 -17.48
N GLU A 81 31.56 17.05 -16.24
CA GLU A 81 31.65 17.84 -15.02
C GLU A 81 32.79 17.29 -14.18
N LEU A 82 33.69 18.18 -13.73
CA LEU A 82 34.91 17.81 -13.01
C LEU A 82 34.83 18.25 -11.54
N PHE A 83 35.42 17.44 -10.67
CA PHE A 83 35.41 17.62 -9.21
C PHE A 83 36.84 17.55 -8.67
N GLY A 84 37.15 18.34 -7.63
CA GLY A 84 38.46 18.38 -6.97
C GLY A 84 38.90 19.78 -6.59
N GLU A 85 40.09 19.93 -5.98
CA GLU A 85 40.58 21.20 -5.39
C GLU A 85 40.61 22.39 -6.37
N ASN A 86 40.67 22.14 -7.68
CA ASN A 86 40.67 23.16 -8.73
C ASN A 86 39.39 23.16 -9.61
N HIS A 87 38.40 22.33 -9.28
CA HIS A 87 37.20 22.14 -10.09
C HIS A 87 35.94 22.21 -9.21
N LEU A 88 35.24 23.35 -9.27
CA LEU A 88 33.98 23.59 -8.56
C LEU A 88 32.76 22.93 -9.24
N GLY A 89 32.92 21.80 -9.93
CA GLY A 89 31.84 21.21 -10.74
C GLY A 89 31.69 21.89 -12.11
N ILE A 90 32.78 22.38 -12.70
CA ILE A 90 32.79 23.01 -14.04
C ILE A 90 33.57 22.10 -14.97
N GLY A 91 32.96 21.59 -16.04
CA GLY A 91 33.65 20.81 -17.07
C GLY A 91 33.48 21.33 -18.50
N LYS A 92 33.92 20.53 -19.46
CA LYS A 92 33.96 20.85 -20.90
C LYS A 92 32.74 20.26 -21.62
N ASP A 93 32.21 20.98 -22.59
CA ASP A 93 31.08 20.58 -23.43
C ASP A 93 31.60 20.39 -24.87
N ASP A 94 31.69 19.13 -25.31
CA ASP A 94 32.07 18.80 -26.68
C ASP A 94 30.80 18.65 -27.52
N GLY A 95 30.33 19.75 -28.12
CA GLY A 95 29.27 19.72 -29.15
C GLY A 95 28.09 20.69 -29.01
N LEU A 96 28.12 21.69 -28.13
CA LEU A 96 27.11 22.75 -28.04
C LEU A 96 27.75 24.15 -28.20
N ASP A 97 27.42 24.85 -29.29
CA ASP A 97 28.08 26.08 -29.78
C ASP A 97 27.82 27.38 -28.98
N GLU A 98 27.26 27.35 -27.76
CA GLU A 98 27.02 28.58 -26.98
C GLU A 98 27.55 28.54 -25.53
N PRO A 99 28.31 29.57 -25.09
CA PRO A 99 28.83 29.65 -23.73
C PRO A 99 27.80 30.34 -22.81
N LYS A 100 26.88 29.57 -22.21
CA LYS A 100 26.06 30.04 -21.07
C LYS A 100 25.99 28.98 -19.99
N LEU A 101 26.22 29.41 -18.73
CA LEU A 101 26.07 28.69 -17.45
C LEU A 101 26.14 27.16 -17.56
N ARG A 102 27.38 26.66 -17.49
CA ARG A 102 27.85 25.31 -17.83
C ARG A 102 27.52 24.31 -16.70
N GLY A 103 27.01 23.12 -17.04
CA GLY A 103 26.65 22.04 -16.09
C GLY A 103 25.19 21.57 -16.14
N HIS A 104 24.36 22.19 -16.98
CA HIS A 104 22.92 21.88 -17.07
C HIS A 104 22.40 21.80 -18.51
N SER A 105 23.21 21.99 -19.55
CA SER A 105 22.73 22.17 -20.93
C SER A 105 22.13 20.89 -21.50
N THR A 106 22.77 19.74 -21.32
CA THR A 106 22.26 18.43 -21.78
C THR A 106 21.08 17.95 -20.94
N LEU A 107 21.09 18.22 -19.64
CA LEU A 107 19.98 17.93 -18.73
C LEU A 107 18.75 18.78 -19.07
N LEU A 108 18.92 20.08 -19.31
CA LEU A 108 17.87 20.99 -19.77
C LEU A 108 17.32 20.61 -21.15
N ALA A 109 18.19 20.17 -22.08
CA ALA A 109 17.76 19.67 -23.38
C ALA A 109 16.93 18.38 -23.25
N THR A 110 17.33 17.47 -22.35
CA THR A 110 16.59 16.24 -22.06
C THR A 110 15.23 16.54 -21.40
N LEU A 111 15.20 17.47 -20.44
CA LEU A 111 13.95 17.94 -19.81
C LEU A 111 12.97 18.55 -20.81
N ARG A 112 13.46 19.25 -21.84
CA ARG A 112 12.62 19.86 -22.90
C ARG A 112 12.01 18.83 -23.85
N LYS A 113 12.65 17.68 -24.05
CA LYS A 113 12.21 16.64 -25.00
C LYS A 113 10.99 15.83 -24.50
N GLY A 114 10.65 15.91 -23.22
CA GLY A 114 9.74 14.98 -22.53
C GLY A 114 8.22 15.24 -22.58
N ARG A 115 7.67 16.09 -23.45
CA ARG A 115 6.21 16.41 -23.45
C ARG A 115 5.36 15.52 -24.36
N SER A 116 5.61 14.21 -24.37
CA SER A 116 4.59 13.25 -24.85
C SER A 116 3.53 13.13 -23.75
N GLY A 117 2.24 12.97 -24.06
CA GLY A 117 1.13 12.89 -23.08
C GLY A 117 1.16 11.69 -22.10
N GLN A 118 2.34 11.11 -21.85
CA GLN A 118 2.64 10.00 -20.96
C GLN A 118 3.83 10.37 -20.08
N LEU A 119 3.93 9.76 -18.89
CA LEU A 119 5.03 10.04 -17.98
C LEU A 119 6.32 9.44 -18.55
N GLY A 120 7.27 10.31 -18.89
CA GLY A 120 8.61 9.90 -19.31
C GLY A 120 9.40 9.34 -18.14
N ASP A 121 10.29 8.41 -18.45
CA ASP A 121 11.32 7.95 -17.52
C ASP A 121 12.33 9.09 -17.28
N ILE A 122 12.43 9.54 -16.02
CA ILE A 122 13.27 10.67 -15.62
C ILE A 122 14.62 10.24 -15.06
N VAL A 123 14.98 8.96 -15.05
CA VAL A 123 16.16 8.45 -14.32
C VAL A 123 17.42 9.27 -14.61
N ALA A 124 17.68 9.59 -15.87
CA ALA A 124 18.85 10.38 -16.27
C ALA A 124 18.83 11.85 -15.82
N THR A 125 17.68 12.34 -15.34
CA THR A 125 17.41 13.74 -14.97
C THR A 125 16.95 13.89 -13.52
N ILE A 126 17.04 12.83 -12.69
CA ILE A 126 16.74 12.90 -11.27
C ILE A 126 17.63 13.97 -10.63
N GLN A 127 16.99 14.90 -9.92
CA GLN A 127 17.69 15.97 -9.20
C GLN A 127 18.16 15.50 -7.82
N ALA A 128 19.14 16.17 -7.23
CA ALA A 128 19.70 15.81 -5.93
C ALA A 128 18.62 15.72 -4.82
N GLU A 129 17.70 16.69 -4.75
CA GLU A 129 16.60 16.69 -3.77
C GLU A 129 15.62 15.54 -3.98
N GLN A 130 15.43 15.12 -5.24
CA GLN A 130 14.58 13.98 -5.60
C GLN A 130 15.26 12.67 -5.22
N ASP A 131 16.57 12.53 -5.43
CA ASP A 131 17.36 11.36 -5.04
C ASP A 131 17.35 11.17 -3.51
N VAL A 132 17.45 12.25 -2.73
CA VAL A 132 17.28 12.20 -1.27
C VAL A 132 15.94 11.57 -0.88
N ILE A 133 14.84 11.96 -1.54
CA ILE A 133 13.51 11.38 -1.30
C ILE A 133 13.46 9.91 -1.74
N ILE A 134 14.06 9.58 -2.89
CA ILE A 134 14.09 8.21 -3.44
C ILE A 134 14.85 7.28 -2.50
N ARG A 135 16.00 7.71 -1.98
CA ARG A 135 16.89 6.91 -1.12
C ARG A 135 16.62 7.04 0.37
N ALA A 136 15.65 7.87 0.79
CA ALA A 136 15.31 8.02 2.21
C ALA A 136 15.01 6.66 2.88
N PRO A 137 15.28 6.51 4.19
CA PRO A 137 15.09 5.23 4.90
C PRO A 137 13.71 4.61 4.68
N ASN A 138 13.65 3.27 4.62
CA ASN A 138 12.41 2.53 4.33
C ASN A 138 11.43 2.44 5.52
N LYS A 139 11.90 2.71 6.75
CA LYS A 139 11.09 2.62 7.97
C LYS A 139 10.24 3.87 8.17
N GLY A 140 8.96 3.67 8.47
CA GLY A 140 8.03 4.73 8.85
C GLY A 140 7.23 5.30 7.67
N VAL A 141 6.69 6.50 7.88
CA VAL A 141 5.85 7.20 6.90
C VAL A 141 6.65 8.36 6.31
N LEU A 142 6.77 8.39 4.98
CA LEU A 142 7.35 9.51 4.25
C LEU A 142 6.26 10.26 3.50
N VAL A 143 6.11 11.55 3.79
CA VAL A 143 5.18 12.44 3.08
C VAL A 143 5.97 13.32 2.12
N VAL A 144 5.65 13.23 0.83
CA VAL A 144 6.29 14.05 -0.21
C VAL A 144 5.32 15.16 -0.62
N GLN A 145 5.60 16.38 -0.16
CA GLN A 145 4.82 17.57 -0.48
C GLN A 145 5.62 18.51 -1.39
N GLY A 146 4.92 19.18 -2.31
CA GLY A 146 5.55 20.11 -3.26
C GLY A 146 4.54 20.68 -4.25
N GLY A 147 4.91 21.77 -4.92
CA GLY A 147 4.04 22.47 -5.87
C GLY A 147 3.66 21.63 -7.10
N PRO A 148 2.67 22.08 -7.90
CA PRO A 148 2.37 21.48 -9.20
C PRO A 148 3.62 21.38 -10.08
N GLY A 149 3.76 20.28 -10.84
CA GLY A 149 4.87 20.12 -11.79
C GLY A 149 6.22 19.66 -11.21
N THR A 150 6.38 19.55 -9.89
CA THR A 150 7.67 19.15 -9.26
C THR A 150 8.01 17.65 -9.35
N GLY A 151 7.26 16.87 -10.13
CA GLY A 151 7.56 15.45 -10.35
C GLY A 151 7.26 14.50 -9.19
N LYS A 152 6.52 14.92 -8.15
CA LYS A 152 6.23 14.11 -6.94
C LYS A 152 5.83 12.67 -7.22
N THR A 153 4.88 12.47 -8.14
CA THR A 153 4.42 11.13 -8.53
C THR A 153 5.58 10.30 -9.06
N VAL A 154 6.36 10.87 -9.98
CA VAL A 154 7.53 10.20 -10.56
C VAL A 154 8.53 9.82 -9.47
N VAL A 155 8.83 10.75 -8.56
CA VAL A 155 9.75 10.53 -7.44
C VAL A 155 9.26 9.39 -6.54
N ALA A 156 7.97 9.36 -6.21
CA ALA A 156 7.39 8.29 -5.39
C ALA A 156 7.47 6.91 -6.07
N LEU A 157 7.32 6.86 -7.40
CA LEU A 157 7.43 5.62 -8.17
C LEU A 157 8.87 5.12 -8.26
N HIS A 158 9.82 6.02 -8.50
CA HIS A 158 11.25 5.68 -8.50
C HIS A 158 11.71 5.25 -7.10
N ARG A 159 11.15 5.86 -6.04
CA ARG A 159 11.35 5.39 -4.66
C ARG A 159 10.90 3.95 -4.49
N ALA A 160 9.71 3.58 -4.96
CA ALA A 160 9.23 2.20 -4.88
C ALA A 160 10.18 1.23 -5.62
N ALA A 161 10.67 1.60 -6.80
CA ALA A 161 11.65 0.83 -7.56
C ALA A 161 12.99 0.67 -6.84
N TYR A 162 13.48 1.73 -6.21
CA TYR A 162 14.69 1.71 -5.39
C TYR A 162 14.50 0.80 -4.17
N LEU A 163 13.40 0.92 -3.44
CA LEU A 163 13.13 0.11 -2.25
C LEU A 163 13.06 -1.39 -2.57
N LEU A 164 12.41 -1.76 -3.68
CA LEU A 164 12.37 -3.15 -4.14
C LEU A 164 13.73 -3.69 -4.60
N TYR A 165 14.59 -2.82 -5.12
CA TYR A 165 15.96 -3.19 -5.49
C TYR A 165 16.87 -3.40 -4.27
N THR A 166 16.86 -2.43 -3.35
CA THR A 166 17.80 -2.38 -2.22
C THR A 166 17.38 -3.31 -1.09
N HIS A 167 16.07 -3.58 -0.95
CA HIS A 167 15.51 -4.39 0.12
C HIS A 167 14.75 -5.61 -0.42
N GLN A 168 15.34 -6.31 -1.40
CA GLN A 168 14.77 -7.52 -2.03
C GLN A 168 14.28 -8.53 -0.98
N PHE A 169 15.02 -8.74 0.10
CA PHE A 169 14.56 -9.44 1.30
C PHE A 169 14.28 -8.40 2.39
N PRO A 170 13.04 -8.22 2.91
CA PRO A 170 11.83 -9.05 2.80
C PRO A 170 10.77 -8.59 1.77
N LEU A 171 11.01 -7.53 0.99
CA LEU A 171 9.95 -6.88 0.21
C LEU A 171 9.52 -7.67 -1.04
N ALA A 172 10.38 -8.51 -1.62
CA ALA A 172 10.02 -9.34 -2.77
C ALA A 172 8.86 -10.31 -2.46
N ALA A 173 8.71 -10.74 -1.20
CA ALA A 173 7.60 -11.60 -0.77
C ALA A 173 6.34 -10.80 -0.39
N GLN A 174 6.48 -9.53 -0.01
CA GLN A 174 5.37 -8.69 0.50
C GLN A 174 4.72 -7.86 -0.61
N GLY A 175 5.46 -7.55 -1.67
CA GLY A 175 5.01 -6.71 -2.78
C GLY A 175 4.83 -5.24 -2.41
N VAL A 176 4.46 -4.42 -3.39
CA VAL A 176 4.18 -2.99 -3.21
C VAL A 176 2.75 -2.71 -3.68
N LEU A 177 1.94 -2.05 -2.85
CA LEU A 177 0.60 -1.59 -3.23
C LEU A 177 0.65 -0.12 -3.64
N VAL A 178 0.34 0.17 -4.91
CA VAL A 178 0.18 1.54 -5.40
C VAL A 178 -1.32 1.82 -5.53
N VAL A 179 -1.81 2.78 -4.72
CA VAL A 179 -3.21 3.21 -4.77
C VAL A 179 -3.31 4.51 -5.56
N GLY A 180 -3.94 4.43 -6.74
CA GLY A 180 -4.18 5.57 -7.61
C GLY A 180 -5.59 6.16 -7.45
N PRO A 181 -5.80 7.42 -7.88
CA PRO A 181 -7.11 8.07 -7.84
C PRO A 181 -8.09 7.50 -8.89
N ASN A 182 -7.58 7.03 -10.04
CA ASN A 182 -8.37 6.45 -11.11
C ASN A 182 -7.50 5.57 -12.03
N ARG A 183 -8.14 4.75 -12.89
CA ARG A 183 -7.43 3.81 -13.77
C ARG A 183 -6.67 4.49 -14.92
N VAL A 184 -7.06 5.70 -15.33
CA VAL A 184 -6.32 6.47 -16.35
C VAL A 184 -4.96 6.88 -15.80
N PHE A 185 -4.93 7.33 -14.55
CA PHE A 185 -3.71 7.68 -13.84
C PHE A 185 -2.80 6.46 -13.65
N LEU A 186 -3.35 5.28 -13.31
CA LEU A 186 -2.54 4.06 -13.20
C LEU A 186 -1.90 3.69 -14.54
N ARG A 187 -2.67 3.65 -15.63
CA ARG A 187 -2.11 3.43 -16.98
C ARG A 187 -1.05 4.45 -17.38
N TYR A 188 -1.18 5.68 -16.92
CA TYR A 188 -0.21 6.74 -17.18
C TYR A 188 1.14 6.48 -16.49
N ILE A 189 1.18 5.74 -15.39
CA ILE A 189 2.39 5.44 -14.62
C ILE A 189 3.01 4.06 -14.93
N GLU A 190 2.27 3.14 -15.56
CA GLU A 190 2.74 1.79 -15.94
C GLU A 190 4.07 1.83 -16.74
N ARG A 191 4.27 2.85 -17.60
CA ARG A 191 5.51 3.01 -18.40
C ARG A 191 6.74 3.44 -17.62
N VAL A 192 6.59 3.93 -16.39
CA VAL A 192 7.69 4.30 -15.49
C VAL A 192 8.03 3.17 -14.52
N LEU A 193 7.13 2.19 -14.40
CA LEU A 193 7.31 0.95 -13.66
C LEU A 193 7.46 -0.33 -14.52
N PRO A 194 7.99 -0.35 -15.77
CA PRO A 194 7.94 -1.57 -16.59
C PRO A 194 8.75 -2.72 -15.97
N SER A 195 9.86 -2.40 -15.31
CA SER A 195 10.74 -3.37 -14.65
C SER A 195 10.22 -3.88 -13.30
N LEU A 196 9.07 -3.37 -12.84
CA LEU A 196 8.46 -3.72 -11.56
C LEU A 196 7.26 -4.66 -11.67
N GLY A 197 6.65 -4.77 -12.86
CA GLY A 197 5.57 -5.73 -13.12
C GLY A 197 5.98 -7.19 -12.92
N GLU A 198 7.29 -7.49 -12.99
CA GLU A 198 7.86 -8.81 -12.68
C GLU A 198 8.17 -9.01 -11.18
N SER A 199 8.10 -7.95 -10.36
CA SER A 199 8.62 -7.92 -8.97
C SER A 199 7.56 -7.68 -7.87
N GLY A 200 6.28 -7.97 -8.13
CA GLY A 200 5.26 -7.97 -7.08
C GLY A 200 4.63 -6.60 -6.76
N VAL A 201 4.54 -5.69 -7.73
CA VAL A 201 3.76 -4.45 -7.60
C VAL A 201 2.29 -4.70 -7.96
N ARG A 202 1.38 -4.27 -7.08
CA ARG A 202 -0.06 -4.29 -7.30
C ARG A 202 -0.59 -2.86 -7.38
N GLU A 203 -1.12 -2.51 -8.53
CA GLU A 203 -1.76 -1.22 -8.76
C GLU A 203 -3.28 -1.35 -8.61
N VAL A 204 -3.88 -0.48 -7.81
CA VAL A 204 -5.33 -0.49 -7.54
C VAL A 204 -5.87 0.92 -7.47
N VAL A 205 -7.13 1.11 -7.82
CA VAL A 205 -7.89 2.28 -7.35
C VAL A 205 -8.61 1.95 -6.05
N LEU A 206 -9.09 2.97 -5.32
CA LEU A 206 -9.83 2.74 -4.07
C LEU A 206 -11.00 1.75 -4.22
N SER A 207 -11.70 1.77 -5.37
CA SER A 207 -12.80 0.84 -5.65
C SER A 207 -12.35 -0.61 -5.88
N ASP A 208 -11.08 -0.88 -6.16
CA ASP A 208 -10.58 -2.24 -6.38
C ASP A 208 -10.13 -2.92 -5.07
N LEU A 209 -10.10 -2.18 -3.94
CA LEU A 209 -9.66 -2.71 -2.64
C LEU A 209 -10.64 -3.74 -2.06
N VAL A 210 -11.92 -3.65 -2.42
CA VAL A 210 -12.97 -4.58 -1.99
C VAL A 210 -13.47 -5.36 -3.20
N LYS A 211 -12.97 -6.60 -3.36
CA LYS A 211 -13.14 -7.42 -4.59
C LYS A 211 -14.58 -7.78 -4.95
N GLU A 212 -15.49 -7.77 -3.98
CA GLU A 212 -16.84 -8.31 -4.11
C GLU A 212 -17.93 -7.23 -4.21
N VAL A 213 -17.54 -5.96 -4.35
CA VAL A 213 -18.49 -4.84 -4.35
C VAL A 213 -18.38 -4.06 -5.64
N ARG A 214 -19.54 -3.81 -6.29
CA ARG A 214 -19.66 -2.87 -7.40
C ARG A 214 -20.00 -1.49 -6.86
N PHE A 215 -19.19 -0.51 -7.20
CA PHE A 215 -19.42 0.89 -6.86
C PHE A 215 -20.22 1.54 -8.00
N GLY A 216 -21.33 2.21 -7.68
CA GLY A 216 -22.19 2.82 -8.70
C GLY A 216 -22.87 4.12 -8.27
N VAL A 217 -23.15 4.28 -6.97
CA VAL A 217 -23.78 5.50 -6.45
C VAL A 217 -22.70 6.53 -6.12
N VAL A 218 -22.87 7.75 -6.61
CA VAL A 218 -22.01 8.89 -6.27
C VAL A 218 -22.54 9.53 -5.00
N ASP A 219 -21.76 9.46 -3.92
CA ASP A 219 -22.10 10.10 -2.66
C ASP A 219 -22.01 11.64 -2.76
N SER A 220 -22.95 12.31 -2.08
CA SER A 220 -22.89 13.76 -1.86
C SER A 220 -21.59 14.15 -1.14
N ALA A 221 -21.21 15.44 -1.21
CA ALA A 221 -20.02 15.93 -0.51
C ALA A 221 -20.11 15.69 1.01
N THR A 222 -21.28 15.92 1.60
CA THR A 222 -21.55 15.66 3.02
C THR A 222 -21.43 14.18 3.35
N ALA A 223 -22.04 13.29 2.55
CA ALA A 223 -21.96 11.84 2.78
C ALA A 223 -20.51 11.32 2.69
N ARG A 224 -19.72 11.81 1.73
CA ARG A 224 -18.28 11.47 1.62
C ARG A 224 -17.50 11.92 2.85
N ARG A 225 -17.75 13.13 3.34
CA ARG A 225 -17.12 13.66 4.56
C ARG A 225 -17.47 12.80 5.78
N VAL A 226 -18.76 12.53 5.99
CA VAL A 226 -19.25 11.75 7.15
C VAL A 226 -18.71 10.32 7.12
N LYS A 227 -18.71 9.65 5.95
CA LYS A 227 -18.15 8.30 5.80
C LYS A 227 -16.63 8.24 6.00
N GLY A 228 -15.92 9.33 5.72
CA GLY A 228 -14.48 9.47 5.95
C GLY A 228 -14.09 9.90 7.38
N ASP A 229 -15.06 10.23 8.22
CA ASP A 229 -14.85 10.67 9.61
C ASP A 229 -14.61 9.48 10.56
N LEU A 230 -13.70 9.63 11.53
CA LEU A 230 -13.44 8.61 12.55
C LEU A 230 -14.68 8.27 13.38
N ARG A 231 -15.66 9.18 13.51
CA ARG A 231 -16.96 8.91 14.13
C ARG A 231 -17.68 7.71 13.50
N MET A 232 -17.46 7.45 12.21
CA MET A 232 -18.02 6.29 11.52
C MET A 232 -17.56 4.96 12.12
N THR A 233 -16.35 4.91 12.70
CA THR A 233 -15.86 3.69 13.37
C THR A 233 -16.69 3.36 14.61
N GLU A 234 -17.12 4.37 15.37
CA GLU A 234 -17.96 4.19 16.55
C GLU A 234 -19.39 3.86 16.15
N LEU A 235 -19.92 4.47 15.08
CA LEU A 235 -21.22 4.08 14.49
C LEU A 235 -21.26 2.58 14.20
N LEU A 236 -20.25 2.08 13.48
CA LEU A 236 -20.18 0.68 13.06
C LEU A 236 -20.02 -0.26 14.27
N LYS A 237 -19.22 0.12 15.27
CA LYS A 237 -19.11 -0.64 16.53
C LYS A 237 -20.45 -0.75 17.24
N ARG A 238 -21.20 0.36 17.36
CA ARG A 238 -22.52 0.38 17.98
C ARG A 238 -23.54 -0.42 17.18
N ALA A 239 -23.52 -0.31 15.85
CA ALA A 239 -24.38 -1.09 14.96
C ALA A 239 -24.12 -2.61 15.09
N ILE A 240 -22.86 -3.04 15.19
CA ILE A 240 -22.50 -4.45 15.47
C ILE A 240 -22.96 -4.87 16.87
N ALA A 241 -22.79 -4.01 17.88
CA ALA A 241 -23.20 -4.31 19.25
C ALA A 241 -24.72 -4.50 19.39
N GLN A 242 -25.52 -3.79 18.59
CA GLN A 242 -26.99 -3.94 18.53
C GLN A 242 -27.45 -5.29 17.98
N ARG A 243 -26.57 -6.05 17.30
CA ARG A 243 -26.84 -7.43 16.85
C ARG A 243 -26.59 -8.47 17.93
N GLN A 244 -25.98 -8.08 19.05
CA GLN A 244 -25.71 -8.95 20.19
C GLN A 244 -26.85 -8.79 21.19
N ARG A 245 -27.80 -9.71 21.20
CA ARG A 245 -29.08 -9.57 21.91
C ARG A 245 -29.26 -10.71 22.92
N THR A 246 -30.20 -10.49 23.84
CA THR A 246 -30.76 -11.58 24.65
C THR A 246 -32.15 -11.95 24.13
N ILE A 247 -32.70 -13.04 24.64
CA ILE A 247 -34.08 -13.48 24.37
C ILE A 247 -35.07 -12.81 25.35
N SER A 248 -36.32 -12.64 24.93
CA SER A 248 -37.38 -12.00 25.73
C SER A 248 -38.08 -12.98 26.68
N SER A 249 -38.13 -14.26 26.33
CA SER A 249 -38.75 -15.33 27.10
C SER A 249 -37.83 -16.55 27.15
N ASP A 250 -38.15 -17.52 27.99
CA ASP A 250 -37.42 -18.78 28.05
C ASP A 250 -37.51 -19.51 26.70
N PHE A 251 -36.36 -20.03 26.27
CA PHE A 251 -36.25 -20.89 25.10
C PHE A 251 -36.31 -22.35 25.56
N GLU A 252 -37.21 -23.13 24.96
CA GLU A 252 -37.37 -24.55 25.24
C GLU A 252 -37.26 -25.35 23.94
N LEU A 253 -36.46 -26.41 23.96
CA LEU A 253 -36.21 -27.28 22.82
C LEU A 253 -36.39 -28.75 23.24
N PRO A 254 -37.40 -29.45 22.71
CA PRO A 254 -37.49 -30.89 22.84
C PRO A 254 -36.25 -31.55 22.24
N PHE A 255 -35.56 -32.36 23.04
CA PHE A 255 -34.33 -33.02 22.66
C PHE A 255 -34.30 -34.43 23.26
N GLY A 256 -34.53 -35.44 22.42
CA GLY A 256 -34.59 -36.81 22.90
C GLY A 256 -35.76 -37.02 23.85
N GLY A 257 -35.49 -37.64 25.00
CA GLY A 257 -36.43 -37.77 26.12
C GLY A 257 -36.49 -36.59 27.09
N SER A 258 -35.88 -35.44 26.75
CA SER A 258 -35.75 -34.28 27.64
C SER A 258 -36.11 -32.95 26.95
N VAL A 259 -36.32 -31.89 27.73
CA VAL A 259 -36.48 -30.52 27.20
C VAL A 259 -35.28 -29.69 27.64
N LEU A 260 -34.54 -29.18 26.67
CA LEU A 260 -33.44 -28.25 26.90
C LEU A 260 -34.00 -26.85 27.09
N ARG A 261 -33.65 -26.18 28.19
CA ARG A 261 -34.14 -24.84 28.52
C ARG A 261 -33.02 -23.83 28.67
N VAL A 262 -33.16 -22.67 28.04
CA VAL A 262 -32.27 -21.52 28.20
C VAL A 262 -33.10 -20.31 28.63
N ARG A 263 -32.73 -19.66 29.73
CA ARG A 263 -33.44 -18.48 30.24
C ARG A 263 -32.78 -17.19 29.72
N PRO A 264 -33.51 -16.06 29.63
CA PRO A 264 -32.96 -14.76 29.27
C PRO A 264 -31.72 -14.35 30.07
N LYS A 265 -31.68 -14.66 31.37
CA LYS A 265 -30.53 -14.35 32.23
C LYS A 265 -29.28 -15.14 31.88
N ASP A 266 -29.45 -16.37 31.42
CA ASP A 266 -28.36 -17.26 31.06
C ASP A 266 -27.73 -16.81 29.73
N VAL A 267 -28.57 -16.46 28.74
CA VAL A 267 -28.12 -15.82 27.49
C VAL A 267 -27.42 -14.49 27.76
N LEU A 268 -28.01 -13.64 28.59
CA LEU A 268 -27.43 -12.34 28.92
C LEU A 268 -26.04 -12.47 29.55
N ARG A 269 -25.82 -13.48 30.40
CA ARG A 269 -24.51 -13.79 30.97
C ARG A 269 -23.51 -14.16 29.87
N VAL A 270 -23.85 -15.10 28.99
CA VAL A 270 -22.99 -15.53 27.89
C VAL A 270 -22.63 -14.36 26.97
N VAL A 271 -23.62 -13.54 26.59
CA VAL A 271 -23.41 -12.35 25.74
C VAL A 271 -22.50 -11.32 26.42
N ARG A 272 -22.67 -11.07 27.72
CA ARG A 272 -21.82 -10.14 28.49
C ARG A 272 -20.38 -10.65 28.60
N GLU A 273 -20.18 -11.93 28.86
CA GLU A 273 -18.83 -12.50 28.92
C GLU A 273 -18.15 -12.50 27.55
N ALA A 274 -18.88 -12.80 26.47
CA ALA A 274 -18.35 -12.70 25.11
C ALA A 274 -17.92 -11.28 24.75
N ARG A 275 -18.68 -10.25 25.15
CA ARG A 275 -18.36 -8.83 24.90
C ARG A 275 -17.06 -8.35 25.57
N LYS A 276 -16.62 -9.00 26.65
CA LYS A 276 -15.36 -8.65 27.34
C LYS A 276 -14.11 -9.16 26.60
N ARG A 277 -14.28 -10.06 25.63
CA ARG A 277 -13.17 -10.67 24.90
C ARG A 277 -12.71 -9.80 23.73
N THR A 278 -11.41 -9.82 23.44
CA THR A 278 -10.76 -9.02 22.38
C THR A 278 -10.75 -9.69 21.00
N LYS A 279 -11.79 -10.46 20.65
CA LYS A 279 -11.92 -11.17 19.37
C LYS A 279 -12.94 -10.51 18.43
N ARG A 280 -12.93 -10.90 17.16
CA ARG A 280 -13.89 -10.38 16.16
C ARG A 280 -15.31 -10.92 16.43
N HIS A 281 -16.33 -10.18 16.01
CA HIS A 281 -17.74 -10.54 16.24
C HIS A 281 -18.09 -11.97 15.78
N ASN A 282 -17.73 -12.36 14.55
CA ASN A 282 -18.01 -13.70 14.01
C ASN A 282 -17.17 -14.80 14.67
N GLU A 283 -15.98 -14.48 15.19
CA GLU A 283 -15.19 -15.43 15.99
C GLU A 283 -15.86 -15.67 17.35
N LEU A 284 -16.41 -14.61 17.95
CA LEU A 284 -17.17 -14.69 19.20
C LEU A 284 -18.51 -15.41 19.01
N CYS A 285 -19.13 -15.35 17.84
CA CYS A 285 -20.32 -16.16 17.52
C CYS A 285 -20.09 -17.65 17.82
N ARG A 286 -18.93 -18.19 17.41
CA ARG A 286 -18.57 -19.60 17.68
C ARG A 286 -18.35 -19.86 19.17
N ALA A 287 -17.82 -18.88 19.89
CA ALA A 287 -17.58 -18.98 21.33
C ALA A 287 -18.89 -18.94 22.13
N VAL A 288 -19.80 -18.02 21.80
CA VAL A 288 -21.15 -17.91 22.38
C VAL A 288 -21.93 -19.20 22.17
N GLU A 289 -21.90 -19.74 20.96
CA GLU A 289 -22.52 -21.03 20.66
C GLU A 289 -21.93 -22.16 21.52
N GLY A 290 -20.60 -22.22 21.66
CA GLY A 290 -19.95 -23.20 22.52
C GLY A 290 -20.34 -23.11 23.99
N GLU A 291 -20.46 -21.90 24.53
CA GLU A 291 -20.91 -21.71 25.91
C GLU A 291 -22.36 -22.11 26.12
N LEU A 292 -23.25 -21.80 25.17
CA LEU A 292 -24.65 -22.24 25.23
C LEU A 292 -24.79 -23.75 25.13
N VAL A 293 -24.06 -24.38 24.19
CA VAL A 293 -24.05 -25.84 24.08
C VAL A 293 -23.55 -26.46 25.38
N SER A 294 -22.43 -25.97 25.93
CA SER A 294 -21.88 -26.45 27.21
C SER A 294 -22.89 -26.33 28.37
N MET A 295 -23.68 -25.25 28.39
CA MET A 295 -24.73 -25.06 29.38
C MET A 295 -25.90 -26.05 29.21
N LEU A 296 -26.20 -26.45 27.99
CA LEU A 296 -27.29 -27.38 27.67
C LEU A 296 -26.89 -28.85 27.84
N MET A 297 -25.61 -29.18 27.68
CA MET A 297 -25.10 -30.56 27.74
C MET A 297 -25.52 -31.35 28.99
N PRO A 298 -25.51 -30.78 30.22
CA PRO A 298 -25.96 -31.50 31.41
C PRO A 298 -27.42 -31.97 31.38
N SER A 299 -28.25 -31.38 30.50
CA SER A 299 -29.67 -31.76 30.35
C SER A 299 -29.91 -32.75 29.21
N MET A 300 -28.88 -33.08 28.40
CA MET A 300 -28.97 -34.05 27.30
C MET A 300 -28.83 -35.47 27.87
N ARG A 301 -29.94 -36.20 28.03
CA ARG A 301 -29.97 -37.50 28.74
C ARG A 301 -29.70 -38.73 27.86
N ASP A 302 -29.76 -38.57 26.54
CA ASP A 302 -29.78 -39.72 25.64
C ASP A 302 -28.41 -40.41 25.49
N GLN A 303 -27.29 -39.66 25.55
CA GLN A 303 -25.92 -40.14 25.34
C GLN A 303 -24.86 -39.21 25.97
N GLU A 304 -23.64 -39.71 26.21
CA GLU A 304 -22.48 -38.86 26.49
C GLU A 304 -22.05 -38.12 25.21
N TYR A 305 -22.30 -36.81 25.18
CA TYR A 305 -21.85 -35.96 24.09
C TYR A 305 -20.51 -35.28 24.42
N THR A 306 -19.66 -35.14 23.41
CA THR A 306 -18.58 -34.14 23.44
C THR A 306 -19.17 -32.78 23.04
N LEU A 307 -18.46 -31.67 23.33
CA LEU A 307 -18.91 -30.34 22.90
C LEU A 307 -19.13 -30.25 21.37
N ALA A 308 -18.27 -30.92 20.59
CA ALA A 308 -18.35 -30.93 19.14
C ALA A 308 -19.59 -31.71 18.64
N THR A 309 -19.87 -32.88 19.22
CA THR A 309 -21.02 -33.71 18.81
C THR A 309 -22.34 -33.12 19.30
N ALA A 310 -22.40 -32.57 20.51
CA ALA A 310 -23.57 -31.83 21.01
C ALA A 310 -23.89 -30.63 20.12
N ARG A 311 -22.87 -29.84 19.73
CA ARG A 311 -23.05 -28.69 18.84
C ARG A 311 -23.58 -29.12 17.47
N ALA A 312 -22.98 -30.16 16.87
CA ALA A 312 -23.43 -30.66 15.57
C ALA A 312 -24.89 -31.09 15.62
N ARG A 313 -25.27 -31.85 16.65
CA ARG A 313 -26.64 -32.34 16.85
C ARG A 313 -27.64 -31.20 17.09
N LEU A 314 -27.29 -30.20 17.91
CA LEU A 314 -28.18 -29.05 18.16
C LEU A 314 -28.39 -28.19 16.90
N ARG A 315 -27.41 -28.09 16.00
CA ARG A 315 -27.56 -27.35 14.73
C ARG A 315 -28.58 -27.97 13.77
N GLU A 316 -28.92 -29.24 13.92
CA GLU A 316 -29.98 -29.88 13.12
C GLU A 316 -31.36 -29.29 13.43
N PHE A 317 -31.57 -28.77 14.64
CA PHE A 317 -32.82 -28.15 15.05
C PHE A 317 -32.91 -26.70 14.55
N GLU A 318 -33.98 -26.39 13.81
CA GLU A 318 -34.25 -25.04 13.31
C GLU A 318 -34.41 -24.03 14.45
N GLN A 319 -35.06 -24.43 15.55
CA GLN A 319 -35.27 -23.58 16.72
C GLN A 319 -33.93 -23.15 17.36
N PHE A 320 -32.95 -24.05 17.43
CA PHE A 320 -31.62 -23.71 17.95
C PHE A 320 -30.86 -22.77 17.00
N ARG A 321 -30.94 -23.00 15.69
CA ARG A 321 -30.37 -22.08 14.69
C ARG A 321 -31.00 -20.69 14.76
N ALA A 322 -32.32 -20.62 14.94
CA ALA A 322 -33.06 -19.37 15.12
C ALA A 322 -32.69 -18.66 16.42
N LEU A 323 -32.50 -19.39 17.52
CA LEU A 323 -31.98 -18.85 18.78
C LEU A 323 -30.61 -18.20 18.55
N MET A 324 -29.68 -18.93 17.93
CA MET A 324 -28.33 -18.42 17.64
C MET A 324 -28.37 -17.17 16.75
N PHE A 325 -29.19 -17.19 15.69
CA PHE A 325 -29.38 -16.03 14.82
C PHE A 325 -29.97 -14.82 15.57
N THR A 326 -30.84 -15.05 16.54
CA THR A 326 -31.48 -13.99 17.33
C THR A 326 -30.50 -13.31 18.29
N ILE A 327 -29.67 -14.11 18.97
CA ILE A 327 -28.81 -13.61 20.05
C ILE A 327 -27.45 -13.11 19.54
N TRP A 328 -26.91 -13.75 18.51
CA TRP A 328 -25.58 -13.48 17.98
C TRP A 328 -25.45 -13.99 16.54
N PRO A 329 -26.04 -13.29 15.56
CA PRO A 329 -25.97 -13.70 14.15
C PRO A 329 -24.54 -13.61 13.63
N SER A 330 -24.16 -14.48 12.71
CA SER A 330 -22.97 -14.26 11.87
C SER A 330 -23.27 -13.15 10.88
N LEU A 331 -22.40 -12.16 10.77
CA LEU A 331 -22.65 -10.98 9.94
C LEU A 331 -21.71 -10.95 8.74
N ALA A 332 -22.25 -10.73 7.54
CA ALA A 332 -21.49 -10.23 6.40
C ALA A 332 -21.44 -8.68 6.44
N PRO A 333 -20.31 -8.04 6.09
CA PRO A 333 -20.22 -6.58 6.06
C PRO A 333 -21.29 -5.92 5.19
N GLN A 334 -21.60 -6.51 4.03
CA GLN A 334 -22.57 -6.00 3.07
C GLN A 334 -24.00 -6.02 3.64
N GLU A 335 -24.39 -7.10 4.31
CA GLU A 335 -25.70 -7.24 4.96
C GLU A 335 -25.86 -6.23 6.10
N LEU A 336 -24.82 -6.09 6.94
CA LEU A 336 -24.85 -5.11 8.04
C LEU A 336 -25.04 -3.69 7.51
N LEU A 337 -24.30 -3.31 6.47
CA LEU A 337 -24.41 -1.98 5.87
C LEU A 337 -25.74 -1.77 5.15
N HIS A 338 -26.26 -2.81 4.46
CA HIS A 338 -27.56 -2.76 3.81
C HIS A 338 -28.68 -2.52 4.83
N ASP A 339 -28.71 -3.29 5.92
CA ASP A 339 -29.68 -3.10 6.99
C ASP A 339 -29.55 -1.72 7.65
N LEU A 340 -28.32 -1.32 7.98
CA LEU A 340 -28.05 -0.07 8.69
C LEU A 340 -28.52 1.11 7.84
N PHE A 341 -28.08 1.19 6.58
CA PHE A 341 -28.49 2.28 5.69
C PHE A 341 -29.93 2.15 5.18
N GLY A 342 -30.52 0.95 5.25
CA GLY A 342 -31.93 0.72 4.94
C GLY A 342 -32.91 1.21 6.01
N SER A 343 -32.44 1.54 7.22
CA SER A 343 -33.28 1.97 8.32
C SER A 343 -32.74 3.20 9.05
N LYS A 344 -33.41 4.34 8.89
CA LYS A 344 -33.12 5.56 9.66
C LYS A 344 -33.18 5.33 11.17
N ALA A 345 -34.04 4.44 11.65
CA ALA A 345 -34.12 4.12 13.07
C ALA A 345 -32.84 3.42 13.58
N LEU A 346 -32.27 2.51 12.77
CA LEU A 346 -31.00 1.85 13.10
C LEU A 346 -29.84 2.85 13.07
N LEU A 347 -29.79 3.74 12.06
CA LEU A 347 -28.79 4.81 12.00
C LEU A 347 -28.88 5.75 13.19
N ARG A 348 -30.08 6.23 13.55
CA ARG A 348 -30.27 7.09 14.72
C ARG A 348 -29.89 6.39 16.02
N SER A 349 -30.25 5.12 16.17
CA SER A 349 -29.93 4.35 17.37
C SER A 349 -28.41 4.15 17.52
N ALA A 350 -27.71 3.82 16.43
CA ALA A 350 -26.25 3.64 16.45
C ALA A 350 -25.50 4.98 16.51
N GLY A 351 -26.02 6.00 15.82
CA GLY A 351 -25.39 7.31 15.62
C GLY A 351 -25.74 8.36 16.67
N ARG A 352 -26.54 7.99 17.68
CA ARG A 352 -26.94 8.89 18.76
C ARG A 352 -25.72 9.57 19.38
N ASP A 353 -25.81 10.88 19.54
CA ASP A 353 -24.76 11.75 20.10
C ASP A 353 -23.45 11.79 19.28
N LEU A 354 -23.40 11.14 18.12
CA LEU A 354 -22.26 11.15 17.20
C LEU A 354 -22.52 12.00 15.97
N PHE A 355 -23.75 11.99 15.45
CA PHE A 355 -24.12 12.66 14.21
C PHE A 355 -25.32 13.57 14.43
N THR A 356 -25.38 14.65 13.67
CA THR A 356 -26.55 15.53 13.58
C THR A 356 -27.66 14.89 12.76
N ASP A 357 -28.88 15.41 12.87
CA ASP A 357 -30.02 14.92 12.06
C ASP A 357 -29.82 15.14 10.55
N GLU A 358 -28.98 16.09 10.13
CA GLU A 358 -28.64 16.30 8.71
C GLU A 358 -27.62 15.25 8.21
N GLU A 359 -26.76 14.75 9.11
CA GLU A 359 -25.78 13.71 8.80
C GLU A 359 -26.41 12.28 8.74
N ILE A 360 -27.61 12.09 9.32
CA ILE A 360 -28.34 10.81 9.40
C ILE A 360 -29.44 10.70 8.33
#